data_AF-A0AAN9H7I2-F1
#
_entry.id   AF-A0AAN9H7I2-F1
#
_cell.length_a   1.000
_cell.length_b   1.000
_cell.length_c   1.000
_cell.angle_alpha   90.00
_cell.angle_beta   90.00
_cell.angle_gamma   90.00
#
_symmetry.space_group_name_H-M   'P 1'
#
loop_
_entity.id
_entity.type
_entity.pdbx_description
1 polymer ?
#
loop_
_entity_poly.entity_id
_entity_poly.type
_entity_poly.pdbx_seq_one_letter_code
_entity_poly.pdbx_strand_id
1 'polypeptide(L)'
;MMERVMEPCEVTIRTPVPTGMRVAMVLYKLASCAEYRVIANQFGVHKSTVKKMVYLFYHGMVDSVIKTLIRVPTLEEACAIVERFERTHSIPQIIGCVDGSHIPCLPPSDGYRDFINRKGWPSYILQGV
;
A
#
# COMPACT_ATOMS: atom_id res chain seq x y z
N MET A 1 -9.38 -14.43 5.99
CA MET A 1 -7.90 -14.38 5.86
C MET A 1 -7.30 -13.23 6.66
N MET A 2 -7.76 -11.99 6.47
CA MET A 2 -7.34 -10.82 7.26
C MET A 2 -7.78 -10.87 8.74
N GLU A 3 -8.92 -11.51 9.04
CA GLU A 3 -9.46 -11.62 10.41
C GLU A 3 -8.43 -12.25 11.36
N ARG A 4 -7.85 -13.40 11.00
CA ARG A 4 -6.79 -14.06 11.77
C ARG A 4 -5.54 -13.19 11.99
N VAL A 5 -5.18 -12.33 11.03
CA VAL A 5 -4.00 -11.46 11.16
C VAL A 5 -4.25 -10.36 12.20
N MET A 6 -5.48 -9.86 12.27
CA MET A 6 -5.85 -8.75 13.14
C MET A 6 -6.37 -9.20 14.51
N GLU A 7 -6.68 -10.48 14.68
CA GLU A 7 -7.12 -11.07 15.94
C GLU A 7 -6.12 -10.83 17.09
N PRO A 8 -6.60 -10.58 18.32
CA PRO A 8 -5.77 -10.61 19.50
C PRO A 8 -5.08 -11.95 19.72
N CYS A 9 -3.87 -11.91 20.28
CA CYS A 9 -3.27 -13.12 20.84
C CYS A 9 -4.19 -13.68 21.94
N GLU A 10 -4.26 -15.01 22.05
CA GLU A 10 -5.08 -15.69 23.04
C GLU A 10 -4.62 -15.40 24.48
N VAL A 11 -3.30 -15.26 24.67
CA VAL A 11 -2.71 -14.96 25.99
C VAL A 11 -2.17 -13.54 26.00
N THR A 12 -2.75 -12.69 26.85
CA THR A 12 -2.35 -11.29 27.00
C THR A 12 -2.31 -10.88 28.48
N ILE A 13 -1.32 -10.07 28.85
CA ILE A 13 -1.20 -9.50 30.20
C ILE A 13 -2.27 -8.44 30.48
N ARG A 14 -2.80 -7.78 29.44
CA ARG A 14 -3.80 -6.72 29.53
C ARG A 14 -4.91 -6.99 28.51
N THR A 15 -6.12 -6.52 28.79
CA THR A 15 -7.25 -6.64 27.85
C THR A 15 -6.85 -6.11 26.46
N PRO A 16 -6.90 -6.96 25.41
CA PRO A 16 -6.46 -6.56 24.09
C PRO A 16 -7.47 -5.61 23.43
N VAL A 17 -6.97 -4.77 22.53
CA VAL A 17 -7.82 -3.96 21.66
C VAL A 17 -8.71 -4.89 20.83
N PRO A 18 -10.05 -4.71 20.80
CA PRO A 18 -10.96 -5.55 20.01
C PRO A 18 -10.66 -5.53 18.51
N THR A 19 -10.87 -6.63 17.80
CA THR A 19 -10.56 -6.76 16.36
C THR A 19 -11.19 -5.66 15.51
N GLY A 20 -12.47 -5.35 15.72
CA GLY A 20 -13.16 -4.29 14.98
C GLY A 20 -12.48 -2.92 15.14
N MET A 21 -12.01 -2.60 16.34
CA MET A 21 -11.29 -1.37 16.62
C MET A 21 -9.90 -1.37 15.97
N ARG A 22 -9.22 -2.52 15.92
CA ARG A 22 -7.94 -2.67 15.19
C ARG A 22 -8.11 -2.38 13.71
N VAL A 23 -9.11 -2.98 13.07
CA VAL A 23 -9.42 -2.76 11.65
C VAL A 23 -9.82 -1.31 11.41
N ALA A 24 -10.67 -0.73 12.26
CA ALA A 24 -11.09 0.66 12.14
C ALA A 24 -9.92 1.65 12.18
N MET A 25 -8.93 1.45 13.05
CA MET A 25 -7.72 2.29 13.09
C MET A 25 -6.94 2.22 11.76
N VAL A 26 -6.85 1.04 11.16
CA VAL A 26 -6.13 0.87 9.89
C VAL A 26 -6.90 1.50 8.74
N LEU A 27 -8.21 1.26 8.64
CA LEU A 27 -9.05 1.91 7.65
C LEU A 27 -9.01 3.43 7.77
N TYR A 28 -9.02 3.96 9.00
CA TYR A 28 -8.83 5.38 9.26
C TYR A 28 -7.49 5.87 8.70
N LYS A 29 -6.39 5.15 8.99
CA LYS A 29 -5.06 5.50 8.46
C LYS A 29 -5.02 5.51 6.93
N LEU A 30 -5.60 4.49 6.30
CA LEU A 30 -5.60 4.34 4.84
C LEU A 30 -6.46 5.40 4.15
N ALA A 31 -7.62 5.72 4.71
CA ALA A 31 -8.54 6.68 4.10
C ALA A 31 -8.09 8.14 4.27
N SER A 32 -7.53 8.49 5.44
CA SER A 32 -7.21 9.88 5.78
C SER A 32 -5.73 10.23 5.65
N CYS A 33 -4.85 9.23 5.53
CA CYS A 33 -3.40 9.37 5.68
C CYS A 33 -2.95 10.02 7.00
N ALA A 34 -3.83 10.19 7.99
CA ALA A 34 -3.56 10.94 9.22
C ALA A 34 -2.36 10.41 10.02
N GLU A 35 -1.73 11.30 10.79
CA GLU A 35 -0.64 10.93 11.69
C GLU A 35 -1.10 9.91 12.74
N TYR A 36 -0.20 9.01 13.14
CA TYR A 36 -0.53 8.01 14.17
C TYR A 36 -1.00 8.61 15.49
N ARG A 37 -0.54 9.83 15.84
CA ARG A 37 -0.98 10.54 17.05
C ARG A 37 -2.44 10.98 16.96
N VAL A 38 -2.90 11.42 15.78
CA VAL A 38 -4.31 11.82 15.57
C VAL A 38 -5.22 10.61 15.74
N ILE A 39 -4.86 9.49 15.11
CA ILE A 39 -5.62 8.24 15.21
C ILE A 39 -5.59 7.70 16.65
N ALA A 40 -4.44 7.73 17.30
CA ALA A 40 -4.28 7.30 18.69
C ALA A 40 -5.23 8.05 19.63
N ASN A 41 -5.30 9.37 19.48
CA ASN A 41 -6.21 10.21 20.26
C ASN A 41 -7.67 9.86 19.99
N GLN A 42 -8.05 9.70 18.71
CA GLN A 42 -9.42 9.37 18.30
C GLN A 42 -9.91 8.03 18.88
N PHE A 43 -9.01 7.05 18.98
CA PHE A 43 -9.32 5.70 19.43
C PHE A 43 -8.92 5.46 20.90
N GLY A 44 -8.40 6.45 21.63
CA GLY A 44 -8.02 6.28 23.03
C GLY A 44 -6.94 5.23 23.28
N VAL A 45 -6.00 5.08 22.34
CA VAL A 45 -4.85 4.15 22.45
C VAL A 45 -3.54 4.89 22.32
N HIS A 46 -2.42 4.27 22.69
CA HIS A 46 -1.11 4.85 22.41
C HIS A 46 -0.75 4.76 20.92
N LYS A 47 0.00 5.74 20.39
CA LYS A 47 0.43 5.78 18.97
C LYS A 47 1.17 4.53 18.49
N SER A 48 1.91 3.86 19.38
CA SER A 48 2.59 2.62 19.06
C SER A 48 1.62 1.48 18.75
N THR A 49 0.45 1.45 19.38
CA THR A 49 -0.61 0.48 19.09
C THR A 49 -1.15 0.68 17.69
N VAL A 50 -1.43 1.92 17.30
CA VAL A 50 -1.88 2.25 15.93
C VAL A 50 -0.83 1.78 14.91
N LYS A 51 0.44 2.16 15.11
CA LYS A 51 1.55 1.73 14.23
C LYS A 51 1.60 0.20 14.11
N LYS A 52 1.48 -0.52 15.23
CA LYS A 52 1.49 -1.99 15.24
C LYS A 52 0.32 -2.57 14.44
N MET A 53 -0.89 -2.04 14.60
CA MET A 53 -2.07 -2.53 13.85
C MET A 53 -1.94 -2.28 12.35
N VAL A 54 -1.47 -1.08 11.97
CA VAL A 54 -1.21 -0.73 10.57
C VAL A 54 -0.16 -1.67 9.97
N TYR A 55 0.93 -1.93 10.69
CA TYR A 55 1.98 -2.84 10.25
C TYR A 55 1.46 -4.28 10.06
N LEU A 56 0.74 -4.83 11.05
CA LEU A 56 0.19 -6.19 10.97
C LEU A 56 -0.74 -6.34 9.77
N PHE A 57 -1.61 -5.36 9.55
CA PHE A 57 -2.53 -5.36 8.42
C PHE A 57 -1.78 -5.34 7.08
N TYR A 58 -0.79 -4.46 6.91
CA TYR A 58 0.01 -4.42 5.68
C TYR A 58 0.74 -5.75 5.44
N HIS A 59 1.39 -6.31 6.46
CA HIS A 59 2.08 -7.59 6.33
C HIS A 59 1.13 -8.71 5.93
N GLY A 60 -0.01 -8.83 6.63
CA GLY A 60 -1.00 -9.81 6.25
C GLY A 60 -1.52 -9.59 4.84
N MET A 61 -1.70 -8.34 4.37
CA MET A 61 -2.17 -8.08 3.01
C MET A 61 -1.18 -8.56 1.97
N VAL A 62 0.11 -8.26 2.18
CA VAL A 62 1.21 -8.71 1.32
C VAL A 62 1.26 -10.23 1.28
N ASP A 63 1.14 -10.90 2.42
CA ASP A 63 1.18 -12.36 2.49
C ASP A 63 -0.10 -13.04 1.99
N SER A 64 -1.18 -12.26 1.85
CA SER A 64 -2.49 -12.73 1.42
C SER A 64 -2.81 -12.36 -0.03
N VAL A 65 -3.42 -11.19 -0.17
CA VAL A 65 -4.30 -10.80 -1.26
C VAL A 65 -3.46 -10.10 -2.33
N ILE A 66 -2.41 -9.39 -1.94
CA ILE A 66 -1.56 -8.69 -2.89
C ILE A 66 -0.87 -9.67 -3.84
N LYS A 67 -0.40 -10.82 -3.36
CA LYS A 67 0.24 -11.86 -4.20
C LYS A 67 -0.72 -12.46 -5.24
N THR A 68 -2.03 -12.47 -4.98
CA THR A 68 -3.03 -13.01 -5.90
C THR A 68 -3.59 -11.93 -6.84
N LEU A 69 -3.70 -10.69 -6.37
CA LEU A 69 -4.19 -9.56 -7.16
C LEU A 69 -3.11 -8.98 -8.09
N ILE A 70 -1.89 -8.81 -7.59
CA ILE A 70 -0.76 -8.25 -8.33
C ILE A 70 0.15 -9.40 -8.71
N ARG A 71 -0.13 -10.00 -9.87
CA ARG A 71 0.67 -11.07 -10.45
C ARG A 71 0.83 -10.87 -11.95
N VAL A 72 1.86 -11.50 -12.51
CA VAL A 72 2.02 -11.60 -13.96
C VAL A 72 0.81 -12.37 -14.52
N PRO A 73 0.20 -11.90 -15.61
CA PRO A 73 -0.90 -12.62 -16.25
C PRO A 73 -0.43 -14.00 -16.74
N THR A 74 -1.34 -14.96 -16.73
CA THR A 74 -1.16 -16.23 -17.45
C THR A 74 -1.09 -15.98 -18.95
N LEU A 75 -0.65 -16.97 -19.74
CA LEU A 75 -0.60 -16.82 -21.20
C LEU A 75 -1.96 -16.46 -21.80
N GLU A 76 -3.03 -17.11 -21.33
CA GLU A 76 -4.40 -16.83 -21.79
C GLU A 76 -4.85 -15.40 -21.44
N GLU A 77 -4.61 -14.97 -20.20
CA GLU A 77 -4.89 -13.59 -19.77
C GLU A 77 -4.05 -12.58 -20.58
N ALA A 78 -2.78 -12.88 -20.83
CA ALA A 78 -1.89 -12.01 -21.60
C ALA A 78 -2.35 -11.86 -23.05
N CYS A 79 -2.72 -12.95 -23.73
CA CYS A 79 -3.29 -12.89 -25.07
C CYS A 79 -4.56 -12.02 -25.11
N ALA A 80 -5.48 -12.22 -24.15
CA ALA A 80 -6.69 -11.41 -24.05
C ALA A 80 -6.39 -9.92 -23.79
N ILE A 81 -5.34 -9.60 -23.01
CA ILE A 81 -4.90 -8.23 -22.80
C ILE A 81 -4.36 -7.62 -24.10
N VAL A 82 -3.51 -8.35 -24.84
CA VAL A 82 -2.94 -7.92 -26.13
C VAL A 82 -4.04 -7.58 -27.12
N GLU A 83 -4.98 -8.49 -27.34
CA GLU A 83 -6.09 -8.27 -28.28
C GLU A 83 -6.94 -7.05 -27.90
N ARG A 84 -7.19 -6.85 -26.59
CA ARG A 84 -7.95 -5.70 -26.10
C ARG A 84 -7.20 -4.39 -26.34
N PHE A 85 -5.90 -4.34 -26.07
CA PHE A 85 -5.08 -3.15 -26.29
C PHE A 85 -4.95 -2.82 -27.77
N GLU A 86 -4.66 -3.81 -28.61
CA GLU A 86 -4.52 -3.63 -30.05
C GLU A 86 -5.83 -3.15 -30.68
N ARG A 87 -6.97 -3.73 -30.29
CA ARG A 87 -8.28 -3.27 -30.77
C ARG A 87 -8.60 -1.82 -30.37
N THR A 88 -8.17 -1.39 -29.19
CA THR A 88 -8.56 -0.09 -28.62
C THR A 88 -7.60 1.03 -29.01
N HIS A 89 -6.30 0.73 -29.10
CA HIS A 89 -5.23 1.72 -29.28
C HIS A 89 -4.38 1.49 -30.53
N SER A 90 -4.60 0.39 -31.26
CA SER A 90 -3.82 -0.02 -32.44
C SER A 90 -2.33 -0.20 -32.16
N ILE A 91 -1.98 -0.54 -30.91
CA ILE A 91 -0.62 -0.87 -30.50
C ILE A 91 -0.59 -2.37 -30.16
N PRO A 92 0.15 -3.19 -30.93
CA PRO A 92 0.23 -4.63 -30.70
C PRO A 92 1.11 -4.96 -29.50
N GLN A 93 0.95 -6.18 -28.96
CA GLN A 93 1.82 -6.78 -27.94
C GLN A 93 1.92 -6.04 -26.59
N ILE A 94 0.89 -5.26 -26.21
CA ILE A 94 0.78 -4.69 -24.87
C ILE A 94 0.14 -5.69 -23.92
N ILE A 95 0.85 -6.08 -22.86
CA ILE A 95 0.35 -6.99 -21.80
C ILE A 95 0.08 -6.27 -20.47
N GLY A 96 0.32 -4.96 -20.39
CA GLY A 96 0.14 -4.15 -19.19
C GLY A 96 0.65 -2.72 -19.36
N CYS A 97 0.37 -1.86 -18.38
CA CYS A 97 0.85 -0.49 -18.34
C CYS A 97 1.61 -0.26 -17.03
N VAL A 98 2.79 0.35 -17.12
CA VAL A 98 3.56 0.76 -15.94
C VAL A 98 3.30 2.23 -15.69
N ASP A 99 2.87 2.58 -14.48
CA ASP A 99 2.78 3.96 -14.04
C ASP A 99 3.86 4.29 -12.99
N GLY A 100 4.22 5.57 -12.92
CA GLY A 100 5.20 6.10 -11.98
C GLY A 100 4.54 6.97 -10.92
N SER A 101 4.74 6.64 -9.65
CA SER A 101 4.40 7.48 -8.52
C SER A 101 5.64 8.18 -7.96
N HIS A 102 5.55 9.46 -7.66
CA HIS A 102 6.64 10.21 -7.04
C HIS A 102 6.47 10.26 -5.52
N ILE A 103 7.46 9.79 -4.77
CA ILE A 103 7.50 9.84 -3.31
C ILE A 103 8.40 11.01 -2.90
N PRO A 104 7.91 12.01 -2.16
CA PRO A 104 8.74 13.12 -1.67
C PRO A 104 9.93 12.62 -0.87
N CYS A 105 11.10 13.20 -1.16
CA CYS A 105 12.32 12.93 -0.41
C CYS A 105 13.01 14.23 -0.01
N LEU A 106 13.84 14.14 1.03
CA LEU A 106 14.85 15.14 1.31
C LEU A 106 16.08 14.77 0.47
N PRO A 107 16.39 15.51 -0.61
CA PRO A 107 17.54 15.20 -1.44
C PRO A 107 18.85 15.60 -0.74
N PRO A 108 19.98 14.97 -1.10
CA PRO A 108 21.30 15.42 -0.67
C PRO A 108 21.60 16.85 -1.15
N SER A 109 22.46 17.55 -0.40
CA SER A 109 22.89 18.91 -0.74
C SER A 109 23.67 18.95 -2.06
N ASP A 110 24.51 17.95 -2.29
CA ASP A 110 25.13 17.63 -3.58
C ASP A 110 24.17 16.77 -4.42
N GLY A 111 24.00 17.10 -5.71
CA GLY A 111 23.11 16.32 -6.57
C GLY A 111 21.61 16.55 -6.37
N TYR A 112 21.18 17.63 -5.68
CA TYR A 112 19.75 18.02 -5.54
C TYR A 112 18.95 17.91 -6.84
N ARG A 113 19.55 18.38 -7.95
CA ARG A 113 18.91 18.42 -9.27
C ARG A 113 18.56 17.03 -9.80
N ASP A 114 19.27 15.99 -9.38
CA ASP A 114 19.04 14.61 -9.82
C ASP A 114 17.74 14.02 -9.25
N PHE A 115 17.20 14.64 -8.20
CA PHE A 115 15.95 14.23 -7.56
C PHE A 115 14.74 15.01 -8.06
N ILE A 116 14.93 16.07 -8.87
CA ILE A 116 13.85 16.93 -9.32
C ILE A 116 13.03 16.22 -10.39
N ASN A 117 11.78 15.94 -10.06
CA ASN A 117 10.84 15.35 -11.01
C ASN A 117 10.28 16.40 -11.99
N ARG A 118 9.49 15.94 -12.96
CA ARG A 118 8.82 16.81 -13.95
C ARG A 118 7.90 17.89 -13.35
N LYS A 119 7.51 17.76 -12.08
CA LYS A 119 6.67 18.73 -11.35
C LYS A 119 7.50 19.73 -10.53
N GLY A 120 8.83 19.67 -10.59
CA GLY A 120 9.72 20.67 -10.00
C GLY A 120 10.04 20.46 -8.52
N TRP A 121 9.80 19.28 -7.95
CA TRP A 121 10.12 18.98 -6.55
C TRP A 121 10.90 17.67 -6.39
N PRO A 122 11.71 17.51 -5.32
CA PRO A 122 12.57 16.36 -5.14
C PRO A 122 11.81 15.10 -4.73
N SER A 123 12.05 13.98 -5.42
CA SER A 123 11.33 12.73 -5.20
C SER A 123 12.07 11.48 -5.67
N TYR A 124 11.73 10.33 -5.11
CA TYR A 124 12.00 9.03 -5.72
C TYR A 124 10.84 8.63 -6.63
N ILE A 125 11.14 8.09 -7.81
CA ILE A 125 10.15 7.44 -8.66
C ILE A 125 9.95 6.00 -8.22
N LEU A 126 8.71 5.64 -7.90
CA LEU A 126 8.25 4.29 -7.70
C LEU A 126 7.49 3.87 -8.95
N GLN A 127 7.96 2.84 -9.65
CA GLN A 127 7.28 2.29 -10.82
C GLN A 127 6.70 0.92 -10.48
N GLY A 128 5.50 0.62 -10.98
CA GLY A 128 4.83 -0.67 -10.78
C GLY A 128 3.93 -1.04 -11.95
N VAL A 129 3.67 -2.34 -12.10
CA VAL A 129 2.73 -2.96 -13.06
C VAL A 129 1.44 -3.29 -12.32
#